data_AF-A0A3D4X017-F1
#
_entry.id   AF-A0A3D4X017-F1
#
_cell.length_a   1.000
_cell.length_b   1.000
_cell.length_c   1.000
_cell.angle_alpha   90.00
_cell.angle_beta   90.00
_cell.angle_gamma   90.00
#
_symmetry.space_group_name_H-M   'P 1'
#
loop_
_entity.id
_entity.type
_entity.pdbx_description
1 polymer ?
#
loop_
_entity_poly.entity_id
_entity_poly.type
_entity_poly.pdbx_seq_one_letter_code
_entity_poly.pdbx_strand_id
1 'polypeptide(L)'
;DTATNTISGTSMATPHVAGAAALVLGTNPGYTPQQVRDFLVNNATNNVVTNPGTGSPNKLLYVVNDAPANDFSVSVSPTSGAVNPGSSLTATVSTATTSGSPQTVNLSASGLPGGATASFNPSSVTSGGSSTMTIATTAATAPGTYTVTITGTGASATRTATFSLTVNGTGGTCRGTNGNDVQIPDLSTVNSRITISGCNRNASATSTIEVHIVHTYKGDLVVDLIAPDGTVYNLHNRTGGSADNIDTTYTRNLSSEAANGTWTLRVRDAARIDVGYINSWTLIL
;
A
#
# COMPACT_ATOMS: atom_id res chain seq x y z
N ASP A 1 27.75 41.06 -34.45
CA ASP A 1 28.78 40.02 -34.44
C ASP A 1 28.49 39.06 -35.59
N THR A 2 29.16 39.26 -36.72
CA THR A 2 28.90 38.53 -37.98
C THR A 2 30.19 38.16 -38.70
N ALA A 3 31.34 38.32 -38.04
CA ALA A 3 32.62 37.98 -38.64
C ALA A 3 32.73 36.45 -38.73
N THR A 4 32.96 35.94 -39.94
CA THR A 4 33.21 34.51 -40.18
C THR A 4 34.61 34.35 -40.76
N ASN A 5 35.30 33.28 -40.35
CA ASN A 5 36.60 32.90 -40.88
C ASN A 5 36.53 31.45 -41.36
N THR A 6 36.90 31.21 -42.61
CA THR A 6 36.93 29.86 -43.19
C THR A 6 38.34 29.31 -43.10
N ILE A 7 38.50 28.23 -42.32
CA ILE A 7 39.77 27.57 -42.05
C ILE A 7 39.65 26.09 -42.40
N SER A 8 40.74 25.48 -42.89
CA SER A 8 40.76 24.10 -43.38
C SER A 8 41.90 23.29 -42.75
N GLY A 9 41.79 21.96 -42.80
CA GLY A 9 42.81 21.03 -42.31
C GLY A 9 42.31 20.09 -41.20
N THR A 10 43.02 18.99 -40.98
CA THR A 10 42.69 17.99 -39.96
C THR A 10 42.71 18.58 -38.56
N SER A 11 43.62 19.50 -38.25
CA SER A 11 43.68 20.19 -36.96
C SER A 11 42.40 20.98 -36.63
N MET A 12 41.68 21.49 -37.63
CA MET A 12 40.41 22.17 -37.43
C MET A 12 39.23 21.20 -37.34
N ALA A 13 39.31 20.06 -38.03
CA ALA A 13 38.29 19.01 -38.00
C ALA A 13 38.31 18.18 -36.70
N THR A 14 39.50 17.89 -36.16
CA THR A 14 39.70 17.05 -34.96
C THR A 14 38.86 17.48 -33.76
N PRO A 15 38.89 18.75 -33.29
CA PRO A 15 38.07 19.16 -32.14
C PRO A 15 36.56 19.01 -32.38
N HIS A 16 36.09 19.19 -33.62
CA HIS A 16 34.68 19.00 -33.97
C HIS A 16 34.28 17.52 -33.91
N VAL A 17 35.10 16.64 -34.48
CA VAL A 17 34.86 15.18 -34.44
C VAL A 17 34.93 14.66 -33.00
N ALA A 18 35.89 15.15 -32.21
CA ALA A 18 36.02 14.80 -30.80
C ALA A 18 34.76 15.21 -30.00
N GLY A 19 34.24 16.42 -30.23
CA GLY A 19 32.99 16.88 -29.62
C GLY A 19 31.79 16.02 -30.01
N ALA A 20 31.65 15.67 -31.30
CA ALA A 20 30.57 14.78 -31.76
C ALA A 20 30.68 13.37 -31.15
N ALA A 21 31.90 12.81 -31.07
CA ALA A 21 32.14 11.51 -30.43
C ALA A 21 31.78 11.52 -28.94
N ALA A 22 32.09 12.61 -28.23
CA ALA A 22 31.72 12.77 -26.83
C ALA A 22 30.20 12.78 -26.63
N LEU A 23 29.43 13.43 -27.52
CA LEU A 23 27.98 13.43 -27.47
C LEU A 23 27.40 12.02 -27.69
N VAL A 24 27.91 11.27 -28.68
CA VAL A 24 27.49 9.89 -28.94
C VAL A 24 27.78 8.98 -27.74
N LEU A 25 28.94 9.12 -27.11
CA LEU A 25 29.30 8.34 -25.92
C LEU A 25 28.46 8.73 -24.70
N GLY A 26 28.09 10.01 -24.59
CA GLY A 26 27.20 10.50 -23.52
C GLY A 26 25.80 9.89 -23.59
N THR A 27 25.26 9.66 -24.78
CA THR A 27 23.96 8.98 -24.96
C THR A 27 24.07 7.46 -25.01
N ASN A 28 25.26 6.91 -25.27
CA ASN A 28 25.51 5.47 -25.34
C ASN A 28 26.76 5.07 -24.52
N PRO A 29 26.69 5.08 -23.18
CA PRO A 29 27.88 4.89 -22.33
C PRO A 29 28.61 3.55 -22.52
N GLY A 30 27.93 2.53 -23.05
CA GLY A 30 28.49 1.21 -23.32
C GLY A 30 29.14 1.06 -24.71
N TYR A 31 29.12 2.08 -25.57
CA TYR A 31 29.72 1.99 -26.90
C TYR A 31 31.24 1.89 -26.83
N THR A 32 31.79 0.91 -27.54
CA THR A 32 33.24 0.83 -27.82
C THR A 32 33.67 1.95 -28.76
N PRO A 33 34.98 2.29 -28.82
CA PRO A 33 35.49 3.27 -29.78
C PRO A 33 35.11 2.98 -31.24
N GLN A 34 35.03 1.70 -31.62
CA GLN A 34 34.59 1.31 -32.95
C GLN A 34 33.10 1.61 -33.19
N GLN A 35 32.24 1.30 -32.22
CA GLN A 35 30.81 1.61 -32.33
C GLN A 35 30.54 3.12 -32.40
N VAL A 36 31.30 3.93 -31.67
CA VAL A 36 31.22 5.41 -31.78
C VAL A 36 31.64 5.87 -33.19
N ARG A 37 32.75 5.36 -33.72
CA ARG A 37 33.20 5.68 -35.09
C ARG A 37 32.12 5.30 -36.12
N ASP A 38 31.62 4.08 -36.05
CA ASP A 38 30.65 3.56 -37.02
C ASP A 38 29.34 4.35 -36.96
N PHE A 39 28.88 4.74 -35.76
CA PHE A 39 27.73 5.63 -35.59
C PHE A 39 27.94 6.97 -36.30
N LEU A 40 29.08 7.64 -36.09
CA LEU A 40 29.37 8.93 -36.71
C LEU A 40 29.44 8.84 -38.25
N VAL A 41 30.08 7.80 -38.77
CA VAL A 41 30.25 7.61 -40.23
C VAL A 41 28.93 7.23 -40.92
N ASN A 42 28.12 6.39 -40.28
CA ASN A 42 26.85 5.92 -40.83
C ASN A 42 25.79 7.03 -40.85
N ASN A 43 25.82 7.94 -39.86
CA ASN A 43 24.88 9.06 -39.79
C ASN A 43 25.35 10.31 -40.55
N ALA A 44 26.59 10.39 -41.02
CA ALA A 44 27.07 11.55 -41.78
C ALA A 44 26.41 11.67 -43.17
N THR A 45 26.33 12.90 -43.69
CA THR A 45 25.74 13.16 -45.01
C THR A 45 26.70 12.70 -46.11
N ASN A 46 26.21 11.89 -47.04
CA ASN A 46 27.01 11.32 -48.13
C ASN A 46 27.26 12.33 -49.25
N ASN A 47 28.44 12.25 -49.87
CA ASN A 47 28.76 12.83 -51.17
C ASN A 47 28.62 14.36 -51.29
N VAL A 48 28.81 15.08 -50.18
CA VAL A 48 28.71 16.55 -50.12
C VAL A 48 30.06 17.25 -50.28
N VAL A 49 31.18 16.53 -50.11
CA VAL A 49 32.52 17.10 -50.28
C VAL A 49 32.89 17.02 -51.76
N THR A 50 33.13 18.19 -52.38
CA THR A 50 33.33 18.33 -53.83
C THR A 50 34.71 17.90 -54.31
N ASN A 51 35.75 17.98 -53.48
CA ASN A 51 37.11 17.53 -53.77
C ASN A 51 37.69 16.69 -52.60
N PRO A 52 37.14 15.49 -52.32
CA PRO A 52 37.44 14.75 -51.10
C PRO A 52 38.85 14.11 -51.09
N GLY A 53 39.50 13.99 -52.24
CA GLY A 53 40.79 13.30 -52.37
C GLY A 53 40.70 11.77 -52.33
N THR A 54 41.79 11.09 -52.68
CA THR A 54 41.88 9.63 -52.77
C THR A 54 41.79 8.98 -51.38
N GLY A 55 40.91 7.98 -51.21
CA GLY A 55 40.74 7.26 -49.94
C GLY A 55 39.77 7.91 -48.94
N SER A 56 39.20 9.07 -49.27
CA SER A 56 38.16 9.69 -48.44
C SER A 56 36.81 8.98 -48.59
N PRO A 57 36.06 8.79 -47.49
CA PRO A 57 34.72 8.23 -47.54
C PRO A 57 33.66 9.22 -48.07
N ASN A 58 34.03 10.48 -48.38
CA ASN A 58 33.14 11.56 -48.82
C ASN A 58 31.88 11.69 -47.92
N LYS A 59 32.13 11.93 -46.64
CA LYS A 59 31.12 12.09 -45.58
C LYS A 59 31.24 13.47 -44.94
N LEU A 60 30.14 14.20 -44.83
CA LEU A 60 30.05 15.42 -44.05
C LEU A 60 29.42 15.10 -42.69
N LEU A 61 30.24 15.14 -41.64
CA LEU A 61 29.77 14.96 -40.27
C LEU A 61 28.85 16.12 -39.88
N TYR A 62 27.72 15.80 -39.28
CA TYR A 62 26.92 16.75 -38.51
C TYR A 62 26.68 16.16 -37.13
N VAL A 63 26.46 17.03 -36.16
CA VAL A 63 26.03 16.61 -34.83
C VAL A 63 24.53 16.37 -34.89
N VAL A 64 24.10 15.12 -34.76
CA VAL A 64 22.71 14.82 -34.39
C VAL A 64 22.59 15.30 -32.96
N ASN A 65 21.84 16.38 -32.73
CA ASN A 65 21.70 16.99 -31.41
C ASN A 65 20.76 16.17 -30.52
N ASP A 66 20.95 14.84 -30.47
CA ASP A 66 20.29 13.98 -29.50
C ASP A 66 20.99 14.20 -28.17
N ALA A 67 20.60 15.27 -27.47
CA ALA A 67 20.86 15.37 -26.04
C ALA A 67 20.43 14.05 -25.37
N PRO A 68 21.12 13.59 -24.29
CA PRO A 68 20.68 12.43 -23.55
C PRO A 68 19.18 12.54 -23.26
N ALA A 69 18.42 11.49 -23.58
CA ALA A 69 16.99 11.47 -23.28
C ALA A 69 16.81 11.81 -21.79
N ASN A 70 15.90 12.75 -21.52
CA ASN A 70 15.66 13.20 -20.15
C ASN A 70 15.15 12.01 -19.33
N ASP A 71 15.77 11.77 -18.18
CA ASP A 71 15.39 10.69 -17.29
C ASP A 71 15.46 11.14 -15.83
N PHE A 72 14.72 10.43 -14.98
CA PHE A 72 14.66 10.68 -13.55
C PHE A 72 14.47 9.39 -12.77
N SER A 73 14.49 9.50 -11.45
CA SER A 73 14.14 8.46 -10.50
C SER A 73 13.05 8.93 -9.54
N VAL A 74 12.33 7.98 -8.94
CA VAL A 74 11.32 8.21 -7.90
C VAL A 74 11.64 7.29 -6.72
N SER A 75 11.63 7.82 -5.50
CA SER A 75 11.80 7.07 -4.26
C SER A 75 10.83 7.55 -3.19
N VAL A 76 10.61 6.73 -2.16
CA VAL A 76 9.71 7.05 -1.03
C VAL A 76 10.40 6.72 0.29
N SER A 77 10.25 7.60 1.29
CA SER A 77 10.78 7.39 2.64
C SER A 77 9.80 7.91 3.71
N PRO A 78 9.44 7.09 4.72
CA PRO A 78 9.79 5.67 4.86
C PRO A 78 9.16 4.81 3.75
N THR A 79 9.68 3.62 3.51
CA THR A 79 9.15 2.66 2.50
C THR A 79 7.96 1.84 3.02
N SER A 80 7.60 2.00 4.29
CA SER A 80 6.45 1.35 4.91
C SER A 80 5.87 2.21 6.03
N GLY A 81 4.59 2.00 6.34
CA GLY A 81 3.94 2.64 7.47
C GLY A 81 2.67 1.90 7.88
N ALA A 82 2.28 2.07 9.13
CA ALA A 82 1.08 1.49 9.72
C ALA A 82 0.09 2.58 10.13
N VAL A 83 -1.21 2.34 9.93
CA VAL A 83 -2.27 3.29 10.26
C VAL A 83 -3.51 2.55 10.75
N ASN A 84 -4.21 3.12 11.73
CA ASN A 84 -5.51 2.60 12.15
C ASN A 84 -6.59 3.02 11.13
N PRO A 85 -7.66 2.21 10.94
CA PRO A 85 -8.82 2.64 10.15
C PRO A 85 -9.34 4.01 10.61
N GLY A 86 -9.65 4.90 9.66
CA GLY A 86 -10.12 6.26 9.93
C GLY A 86 -9.01 7.26 10.23
N SER A 87 -7.74 6.84 10.19
CA SER A 87 -6.57 7.70 10.41
C SER A 87 -5.78 7.93 9.12
N SER A 88 -4.72 8.72 9.19
CA SER A 88 -3.83 9.00 8.07
C SER A 88 -2.36 8.84 8.47
N LEU A 89 -1.50 8.59 7.48
CA LEU A 89 -0.05 8.64 7.61
C LEU A 89 0.55 9.46 6.47
N THR A 90 1.80 9.90 6.65
CA THR A 90 2.55 10.59 5.59
C THR A 90 3.88 9.90 5.29
N ALA A 91 4.35 10.05 4.05
CA ALA A 91 5.69 9.68 3.60
C ALA A 91 6.20 10.69 2.57
N THR A 92 7.51 10.88 2.49
CA THR A 92 8.12 11.80 1.52
C THR A 92 8.45 11.05 0.24
N VAL A 93 7.94 11.54 -0.88
CA VAL A 93 8.30 11.08 -2.22
C VAL A 93 9.33 12.02 -2.79
N SER A 94 10.49 11.49 -3.17
CA SER A 94 11.61 12.26 -3.72
C SER A 94 11.85 11.86 -5.17
N THR A 95 12.28 12.84 -5.97
CA THR A 95 12.69 12.62 -7.35
C THR A 95 14.12 13.10 -7.57
N ALA A 96 14.83 12.54 -8.55
CA ALA A 96 16.14 13.05 -8.96
C ALA A 96 16.31 12.92 -10.47
N THR A 97 16.84 13.95 -11.13
CA THR A 97 17.24 13.89 -12.55
C THR A 97 18.43 12.96 -12.70
N THR A 98 18.30 11.92 -13.51
CA THR A 98 19.37 10.93 -13.74
C THR A 98 20.09 11.15 -15.07
N SER A 99 19.44 11.79 -16.03
CA SER A 99 20.00 12.14 -17.34
C SER A 99 19.24 13.33 -17.94
N GLY A 100 19.92 14.12 -18.77
CA GLY A 100 19.32 15.27 -19.46
C GLY A 100 18.94 16.42 -18.52
N SER A 101 17.85 17.11 -18.84
CA SER A 101 17.36 18.29 -18.10
C SER A 101 16.25 17.93 -17.10
N PRO A 102 16.12 18.69 -15.99
CA PRO A 102 14.99 18.53 -15.08
C PRO A 102 13.64 18.72 -15.79
N GLN A 103 12.67 17.89 -15.42
CA GLN A 103 11.33 17.88 -16.03
C GLN A 103 10.24 17.87 -14.97
N THR A 104 9.04 18.35 -15.32
CA THR A 104 7.87 18.22 -14.45
C THR A 104 7.46 16.76 -14.34
N VAL A 105 7.32 16.26 -13.11
CA VAL A 105 6.91 14.90 -12.77
C VAL A 105 5.58 14.97 -12.02
N ASN A 106 4.52 14.46 -12.65
CA ASN A 106 3.20 14.32 -12.02
C ASN A 106 3.16 13.05 -11.17
N LEU A 107 2.69 13.16 -9.92
CA LEU A 107 2.67 12.07 -8.96
C LEU A 107 1.26 11.46 -8.83
N SER A 108 1.19 10.14 -8.80
CA SER A 108 -0.04 9.39 -8.54
C SER A 108 0.27 8.12 -7.75
N ALA A 109 -0.76 7.49 -7.18
CA ALA A 109 -0.63 6.23 -6.48
C ALA A 109 -1.76 5.26 -6.86
N SER A 110 -1.46 3.97 -6.81
CA SER A 110 -2.40 2.87 -7.04
C SER A 110 -2.13 1.72 -6.06
N GLY A 111 -3.00 0.71 -6.03
CA GLY A 111 -2.86 -0.43 -5.11
C GLY A 111 -3.36 -0.17 -3.69
N LEU A 112 -4.09 0.94 -3.47
CA LEU A 112 -4.72 1.23 -2.18
C LEU A 112 -5.95 0.32 -1.93
N PRO A 113 -6.24 -0.05 -0.67
CA PRO A 113 -7.47 -0.74 -0.31
C PRO A 113 -8.71 0.13 -0.52
N GLY A 114 -9.87 -0.53 -0.63
CA GLY A 114 -11.16 0.15 -0.59
C GLY A 114 -11.30 1.04 0.65
N GLY A 115 -11.74 2.29 0.45
CA GLY A 115 -11.89 3.27 1.51
C GLY A 115 -10.60 3.99 1.91
N ALA A 116 -9.47 3.77 1.22
CA ALA A 116 -8.25 4.56 1.38
C ALA A 116 -7.99 5.46 0.15
N THR A 117 -7.39 6.63 0.37
CA THR A 117 -6.98 7.57 -0.67
C THR A 117 -5.55 8.01 -0.45
N ALA A 118 -4.85 8.35 -1.54
CA ALA A 118 -3.53 8.96 -1.51
C ALA A 118 -3.59 10.35 -2.16
N SER A 119 -2.95 11.32 -1.52
CA SER A 119 -2.78 12.67 -2.06
C SER A 119 -1.33 13.12 -1.95
N PHE A 120 -0.94 14.08 -2.78
CA PHE A 120 0.43 14.58 -2.90
C PHE A 120 0.43 16.10 -2.79
N ASN A 121 1.32 16.66 -1.98
CA ASN A 121 1.49 18.10 -1.84
C ASN A 121 2.98 18.48 -1.92
N PRO A 122 3.43 19.05 -3.05
CA PRO A 122 2.66 19.34 -4.28
C PRO A 122 2.31 18.09 -5.09
N SER A 123 1.29 18.15 -5.97
CA SER A 123 0.88 17.02 -6.84
C SER A 123 1.86 16.74 -7.99
N SER A 124 2.75 17.69 -8.26
CA SER A 124 3.83 17.56 -9.24
C SER A 124 5.07 18.28 -8.75
N VAL A 125 6.24 17.78 -9.11
CA VAL A 125 7.54 18.40 -8.79
C VAL A 125 8.38 18.51 -10.05
N THR A 126 9.30 19.47 -10.11
CA THR A 126 10.42 19.36 -11.04
C THR A 126 11.36 18.26 -10.55
N SER A 127 11.84 17.37 -11.42
CA SER A 127 12.74 16.28 -11.03
C SER A 127 13.97 16.80 -10.28
N GLY A 128 14.23 16.25 -9.10
CA GLY A 128 15.13 16.83 -8.09
C GLY A 128 14.39 17.40 -6.86
N GLY A 129 13.08 17.65 -7.00
CA GLY A 129 12.20 18.06 -5.91
C GLY A 129 11.54 16.87 -5.20
N SER A 130 10.78 17.20 -4.15
CA SER A 130 10.04 16.24 -3.33
C SER A 130 8.60 16.67 -3.08
N SER A 131 7.76 15.70 -2.72
CA SER A 131 6.35 15.88 -2.38
C SER A 131 6.01 15.06 -1.14
N THR A 132 5.17 15.62 -0.28
CA THR A 132 4.59 14.86 0.83
C THR A 132 3.41 14.06 0.31
N MET A 133 3.50 12.73 0.38
CA MET A 133 2.38 11.82 0.17
C MET A 133 1.62 11.65 1.48
N THR A 134 0.31 11.83 1.45
CA THR A 134 -0.60 11.50 2.55
C THR A 134 -1.50 10.36 2.14
N ILE A 135 -1.51 9.28 2.92
CA ILE A 135 -2.48 8.19 2.78
C ILE A 135 -3.51 8.35 3.90
N ALA A 136 -4.77 8.57 3.53
CA ALA A 136 -5.89 8.63 4.45
C ALA A 136 -6.75 7.37 4.31
N THR A 137 -7.18 6.83 5.45
CA THR A 137 -8.10 5.68 5.51
C THR A 137 -9.42 6.12 6.10
N THR A 138 -10.49 5.41 5.75
CA THR A 138 -11.79 5.54 6.43
C THR A 138 -11.90 4.48 7.52
N ALA A 139 -12.87 4.62 8.43
CA ALA A 139 -13.15 3.57 9.43
C ALA A 139 -13.52 2.23 8.77
N ALA A 140 -13.97 2.27 7.52
CA ALA A 140 -14.33 1.10 6.70
C ALA A 140 -13.15 0.55 5.86
N THR A 141 -11.93 1.07 5.99
CA THR A 141 -10.78 0.47 5.32
C THR A 141 -10.43 -0.86 5.98
N ALA A 142 -10.37 -1.93 5.19
CA ALA A 142 -10.10 -3.27 5.70
C ALA A 142 -8.65 -3.40 6.21
N PRO A 143 -8.42 -3.99 7.41
CA PRO A 143 -7.09 -4.31 7.90
C PRO A 143 -6.36 -5.26 6.97
N GLY A 144 -5.04 -5.12 6.91
CA GLY A 144 -4.19 -5.92 6.03
C GLY A 144 -2.97 -5.14 5.58
N THR A 145 -2.10 -5.82 4.84
CA THR A 145 -0.93 -5.22 4.21
C THR A 145 -1.19 -5.06 2.72
N TYR A 146 -0.99 -3.84 2.21
CA TYR A 146 -1.24 -3.46 0.83
C TYR A 146 0.03 -2.88 0.23
N THR A 147 0.36 -3.30 -0.99
CA THR A 147 1.46 -2.72 -1.76
C THR A 147 0.94 -1.53 -2.55
N VAL A 148 1.31 -0.33 -2.13
CA VAL A 148 0.99 0.92 -2.83
C VAL A 148 2.09 1.23 -3.84
N THR A 149 1.73 1.40 -5.10
CA THR A 149 2.66 1.79 -6.17
C THR A 149 2.54 3.28 -6.43
N ILE A 150 3.59 4.02 -6.10
CA ILE A 150 3.75 5.44 -6.43
C ILE A 150 4.31 5.53 -7.85
N THR A 151 3.66 6.32 -8.70
CA THR A 151 4.05 6.54 -10.10
C THR A 151 4.36 8.01 -10.32
N GLY A 152 5.58 8.31 -10.74
CA GLY A 152 5.98 9.61 -11.27
C GLY A 152 5.98 9.57 -12.78
N THR A 153 5.22 10.45 -13.42
CA THR A 153 5.13 10.58 -14.88
C THR A 153 5.76 11.89 -15.31
N GLY A 154 6.92 11.81 -15.96
CA GLY A 154 7.57 12.92 -16.64
C GLY A 154 7.19 12.98 -18.12
N ALA A 155 7.65 14.00 -18.83
CA ALA A 155 7.44 14.13 -20.27
C ALA A 155 8.16 13.03 -21.08
N SER A 156 9.27 12.52 -20.56
CA SER A 156 10.15 11.57 -21.28
C SER A 156 10.15 10.16 -20.71
N ALA A 157 9.71 9.96 -19.47
CA ALA A 157 9.73 8.66 -18.80
C ALA A 157 8.66 8.53 -17.70
N THR A 158 8.32 7.30 -17.34
CA THR A 158 7.52 6.96 -16.16
C THR A 158 8.36 6.10 -15.22
N ARG A 159 8.36 6.42 -13.94
CA ARG A 159 9.13 5.73 -12.91
C ARG A 159 8.28 5.44 -11.69
N THR A 160 8.58 4.35 -11.00
CA THR A 160 7.76 3.87 -9.88
C THR A 160 8.58 3.61 -8.63
N ALA A 161 7.96 3.80 -7.47
CA ALA A 161 8.43 3.34 -6.17
C ALA A 161 7.30 2.62 -5.44
N THR A 162 7.63 1.74 -4.50
CA THR A 162 6.64 0.98 -3.72
C THR A 162 6.65 1.39 -2.26
N PHE A 163 5.47 1.47 -1.66
CA PHE A 163 5.25 1.70 -0.24
C PHE A 163 4.39 0.56 0.34
N SER A 164 4.84 -0.05 1.44
CA SER A 164 4.07 -1.08 2.15
C SER A 164 3.17 -0.44 3.21
N LEU A 165 1.87 -0.37 2.92
CA LEU A 165 0.84 0.15 3.83
C LEU A 165 0.28 -0.99 4.68
N THR A 166 0.38 -0.87 6.00
CA THR A 166 -0.34 -1.74 6.94
C THR A 166 -1.53 -0.99 7.52
N VAL A 167 -2.75 -1.49 7.28
CA VAL A 167 -3.95 -1.03 7.97
C VAL A 167 -4.13 -1.93 9.20
N ASN A 168 -4.04 -1.35 10.38
CA ASN A 168 -4.07 -2.06 11.66
C ASN A 168 -5.44 -2.69 11.93
N GLY A 169 -5.44 -3.84 12.60
CA GLY A 169 -6.62 -4.62 12.97
C GLY A 169 -6.32 -6.12 12.91
N THR A 170 -7.20 -6.95 13.46
CA THR A 170 -7.11 -8.41 13.34
C THR A 170 -7.51 -8.84 11.92
N GLY A 171 -6.60 -8.61 10.97
CA GLY A 171 -6.77 -8.96 9.56
C GLY A 171 -7.31 -10.38 9.37
N GLY A 172 -8.39 -10.49 8.60
CA GLY A 172 -8.77 -11.72 7.91
C GLY A 172 -9.64 -12.74 8.65
N THR A 173 -9.97 -12.61 9.94
CA THR A 173 -10.76 -13.67 10.66
C THR A 173 -12.09 -13.23 11.27
N CYS A 174 -12.43 -11.93 11.24
CA CYS A 174 -13.68 -11.41 11.84
C CYS A 174 -13.97 -12.04 13.22
N ARG A 175 -12.91 -12.11 14.04
CA ARG A 175 -12.86 -12.84 15.30
C ARG A 175 -12.58 -11.89 16.46
N GLY A 176 -13.22 -12.13 17.60
CA GLY A 176 -12.91 -11.47 18.86
C GLY A 176 -12.98 -12.44 20.03
N THR A 177 -12.13 -12.26 21.04
CA THR A 177 -12.07 -13.10 22.24
C THR A 177 -11.98 -12.20 23.48
N ASN A 178 -12.73 -12.54 24.52
CA ASN A 178 -12.51 -12.04 25.87
C ASN A 178 -12.12 -13.22 26.76
N GLY A 179 -10.90 -13.19 27.29
CA GLY A 179 -10.37 -14.23 28.19
C GLY A 179 -10.23 -13.78 29.63
N ASN A 180 -10.86 -12.65 30.02
CA ASN A 180 -10.86 -12.18 31.39
C ASN A 180 -12.07 -12.74 32.13
N ASP A 181 -11.85 -13.17 33.37
CA ASP A 181 -12.92 -13.66 34.22
C ASP A 181 -13.94 -12.55 34.53
N VAL A 182 -15.22 -12.81 34.25
CA VAL A 182 -16.33 -11.92 34.65
C VAL A 182 -17.19 -12.67 35.66
N GLN A 183 -17.16 -12.22 36.91
CA GLN A 183 -17.92 -12.83 38.01
C GLN A 183 -19.40 -12.84 37.70
N ILE A 184 -20.08 -13.95 37.99
CA ILE A 184 -21.54 -14.13 37.94
C ILE A 184 -22.01 -14.34 39.39
N PRO A 185 -22.39 -13.27 40.11
CA PRO A 185 -23.05 -13.40 41.40
C PRO A 185 -24.42 -14.07 41.30
N ASP A 186 -24.87 -14.65 42.41
CA ASP A 186 -26.18 -15.28 42.55
C ASP A 186 -27.31 -14.30 42.18
N LEU A 187 -28.34 -14.79 41.47
CA LEU A 187 -29.49 -14.02 41.00
C LEU A 187 -29.16 -12.70 40.28
N SER A 188 -28.03 -12.64 39.56
CA SER A 188 -27.56 -11.42 38.92
C SER A 188 -27.48 -11.53 37.39
N THR A 189 -27.27 -10.40 36.73
CA THR A 189 -26.97 -10.34 35.29
C THR A 189 -25.68 -9.58 35.07
N VAL A 190 -24.77 -10.17 34.30
CA VAL A 190 -23.47 -9.60 33.98
C VAL A 190 -23.23 -9.60 32.48
N ASN A 191 -22.34 -8.71 32.04
CA ASN A 191 -22.03 -8.49 30.63
C ASN A 191 -20.52 -8.57 30.42
N SER A 192 -20.10 -9.44 29.49
CA SER A 192 -18.74 -9.45 28.95
C SER A 192 -18.78 -8.92 27.52
N ARG A 193 -17.83 -8.06 27.15
CA ARG A 193 -17.82 -7.38 25.84
C ARG A 193 -16.56 -7.69 25.05
N ILE A 194 -16.71 -7.75 23.73
CA ILE A 194 -15.63 -7.70 22.75
C ILE A 194 -15.96 -6.63 21.70
N THR A 195 -14.94 -5.99 21.14
CA THR A 195 -15.08 -5.09 20.00
C THR A 195 -14.43 -5.73 18.79
N ILE A 196 -15.22 -5.97 17.74
CA ILE A 196 -14.71 -6.41 16.44
C ILE A 196 -14.66 -5.18 15.54
N SER A 197 -13.51 -4.93 14.93
CA SER A 197 -13.28 -3.81 14.02
C SER A 197 -12.57 -4.28 12.75
N GLY A 198 -12.76 -3.55 11.65
CA GLY A 198 -12.13 -3.86 10.37
C GLY A 198 -12.72 -5.07 9.61
N CYS A 199 -13.78 -5.70 10.12
CA CYS A 199 -14.60 -6.67 9.40
C CYS A 199 -15.78 -5.97 8.70
N ASN A 200 -15.51 -5.37 7.53
CA ASN A 200 -16.48 -4.56 6.77
C ASN A 200 -17.42 -5.42 5.92
N ARG A 201 -18.09 -6.38 6.57
CA ARG A 201 -19.14 -7.22 6.00
C ARG A 201 -20.18 -7.53 7.08
N ASN A 202 -21.29 -8.10 6.65
CA ASN A 202 -22.15 -8.77 7.60
C ASN A 202 -21.47 -10.05 8.12
N ALA A 203 -21.86 -10.48 9.32
CA ALA A 203 -21.44 -11.74 9.87
C ALA A 203 -21.96 -12.94 9.04
N SER A 204 -21.49 -14.14 9.34
CA SER A 204 -21.86 -15.36 8.64
C SER A 204 -23.17 -15.94 9.16
N ALA A 205 -23.88 -16.66 8.29
CA ALA A 205 -25.00 -17.51 8.69
C ALA A 205 -24.57 -18.71 9.55
N THR A 206 -23.28 -19.00 9.60
CA THR A 206 -22.67 -20.09 10.39
C THR A 206 -21.65 -19.54 11.40
N SER A 207 -21.86 -18.31 11.89
CA SER A 207 -21.01 -17.71 12.92
C SER A 207 -20.97 -18.59 14.17
N THR A 208 -19.80 -18.68 14.82
CA THR A 208 -19.59 -19.52 16.00
C THR A 208 -19.30 -18.68 17.25
N ILE A 209 -19.89 -19.10 18.37
CA ILE A 209 -19.72 -18.51 19.69
C ILE A 209 -19.25 -19.61 20.63
N GLU A 210 -17.96 -19.64 20.90
CA GLU A 210 -17.34 -20.54 21.87
C GLU A 210 -17.45 -19.90 23.26
N VAL A 211 -18.11 -20.57 24.20
CA VAL A 211 -18.39 -20.05 25.55
C VAL A 211 -17.86 -21.03 26.60
N HIS A 212 -17.08 -20.48 27.52
CA HIS A 212 -16.54 -21.17 28.70
C HIS A 212 -16.99 -20.43 29.97
N ILE A 213 -17.92 -21.04 30.70
CA ILE A 213 -18.44 -20.52 31.98
C ILE A 213 -18.25 -21.60 33.04
N VAL A 214 -17.62 -21.23 34.15
CA VAL A 214 -17.54 -22.05 35.34
C VAL A 214 -18.75 -21.72 36.22
N HIS A 215 -19.59 -22.72 36.52
CA HIS A 215 -20.78 -22.59 37.35
C HIS A 215 -21.19 -23.96 37.86
N THR A 216 -21.56 -24.09 39.13
CA THR A 216 -21.95 -25.38 39.74
C THR A 216 -23.25 -25.94 39.16
N TYR A 217 -24.19 -25.08 38.72
CA TYR A 217 -25.44 -25.51 38.09
C TYR A 217 -25.69 -24.74 36.78
N LYS A 218 -25.41 -25.34 35.63
CA LYS A 218 -25.63 -24.66 34.34
C LYS A 218 -27.11 -24.49 34.00
N GLY A 219 -27.98 -25.30 34.60
CA GLY A 219 -29.43 -25.19 34.47
C GLY A 219 -30.01 -23.88 35.02
N ASP A 220 -29.21 -23.06 35.69
CA ASP A 220 -29.66 -21.78 36.22
C ASP A 220 -29.44 -20.60 35.28
N LEU A 221 -28.49 -20.79 34.36
CA LEU A 221 -28.00 -19.73 33.51
C LEU A 221 -28.93 -19.49 32.32
N VAL A 222 -29.11 -18.22 31.98
CA VAL A 222 -29.54 -17.76 30.66
C VAL A 222 -28.39 -17.01 30.04
N VAL A 223 -27.96 -17.46 28.86
CA VAL A 223 -26.82 -16.88 28.12
C VAL A 223 -27.32 -16.36 26.80
N ASP A 224 -27.12 -15.07 26.56
CA ASP A 224 -27.47 -14.40 25.32
C ASP A 224 -26.22 -13.78 24.69
N LEU A 225 -26.12 -13.85 23.36
CA LEU A 225 -25.29 -12.95 22.58
C LEU A 225 -26.13 -11.73 22.18
N ILE A 226 -25.63 -10.53 22.40
CA ILE A 226 -26.23 -9.28 21.96
C ILE A 226 -25.35 -8.69 20.86
N ALA A 227 -25.94 -8.50 19.68
CA ALA A 227 -25.30 -7.91 18.51
C ALA A 227 -25.12 -6.38 18.66
N PRO A 228 -24.30 -5.74 17.83
CA PRO A 228 -24.05 -4.29 17.91
C PRO A 228 -25.30 -3.42 17.75
N ASP A 229 -26.31 -3.92 17.06
CA ASP A 229 -27.61 -3.26 16.86
C ASP A 229 -28.59 -3.48 18.04
N GLY A 230 -28.22 -4.32 19.01
CA GLY A 230 -29.04 -4.69 20.16
C GLY A 230 -29.86 -5.97 19.98
N THR A 231 -29.82 -6.62 18.81
CA THR A 231 -30.51 -7.89 18.55
C THR A 231 -29.97 -8.99 19.47
N VAL A 232 -30.89 -9.77 20.05
CA VAL A 232 -30.57 -10.77 21.08
C VAL A 232 -30.69 -12.18 20.50
N TYR A 233 -29.62 -12.96 20.62
CA TYR A 233 -29.54 -14.35 20.24
C TYR A 233 -29.36 -15.21 21.49
N ASN A 234 -30.41 -15.92 21.90
CA ASN A 234 -30.31 -16.84 23.02
C ASN A 234 -29.41 -18.04 22.66
N LEU A 235 -28.40 -18.28 23.48
CA LEU A 235 -27.44 -19.38 23.32
C LEU A 235 -27.83 -20.56 24.22
N HIS A 236 -28.16 -20.26 25.47
CA HIS A 236 -28.52 -21.22 26.51
C HIS A 236 -29.66 -20.66 27.36
N ASN A 237 -30.62 -21.49 27.74
CA ASN A 237 -31.77 -21.07 28.54
C ASN A 237 -32.15 -22.15 29.54
N ARG A 238 -31.47 -22.14 30.69
CA ARG A 238 -31.77 -22.99 31.84
C ARG A 238 -31.85 -24.48 31.52
N THR A 239 -31.08 -24.92 30.52
CA THR A 239 -30.99 -26.31 30.08
C THR A 239 -29.83 -27.03 30.77
N GLY A 240 -29.90 -28.36 30.86
CA GLY A 240 -28.81 -29.17 31.42
C GLY A 240 -28.87 -29.42 32.94
N GLY A 241 -29.90 -28.93 33.63
CA GLY A 241 -30.19 -29.27 35.03
C GLY A 241 -29.02 -28.99 35.98
N SER A 242 -28.70 -29.95 36.83
CA SER A 242 -27.65 -29.87 37.85
C SER A 242 -26.24 -30.16 37.33
N ALA A 243 -26.02 -30.17 36.01
CA ALA A 243 -24.68 -30.35 35.48
C ALA A 243 -23.88 -29.05 35.58
N ASP A 244 -22.62 -29.18 35.97
CA ASP A 244 -21.68 -28.06 36.05
C ASP A 244 -21.33 -27.53 34.65
N ASN A 245 -20.94 -26.25 34.62
CA ASN A 245 -20.24 -25.51 33.57
C ASN A 245 -20.92 -25.45 32.19
N ILE A 246 -20.54 -24.43 31.42
CA ILE A 246 -20.84 -24.34 29.99
C ILE A 246 -19.50 -24.31 29.27
N ASP A 247 -19.16 -25.39 28.58
CA ASP A 247 -18.04 -25.48 27.65
C ASP A 247 -18.62 -25.90 26.31
N THR A 248 -19.05 -24.92 25.51
CA THR A 248 -19.86 -25.20 24.32
C THR A 248 -19.63 -24.15 23.24
N THR A 249 -19.52 -24.63 22.00
CA THR A 249 -19.56 -23.79 20.81
C THR A 249 -20.97 -23.77 20.23
N TYR A 250 -21.59 -22.60 20.21
CA TYR A 250 -22.89 -22.38 19.58
C TYR A 250 -22.69 -21.90 18.15
N THR A 251 -23.56 -22.31 17.23
CA THR A 251 -23.67 -21.72 15.89
C THR A 251 -24.95 -20.91 15.80
N ARG A 252 -24.86 -19.69 15.29
CA ARG A 252 -26.02 -18.83 15.03
C ARG A 252 -25.90 -18.18 13.66
N ASN A 253 -27.06 -18.01 13.02
CA ASN A 253 -27.14 -17.18 11.83
C ASN A 253 -27.13 -15.72 12.25
N LEU A 254 -26.02 -15.04 11.99
CA LEU A 254 -25.82 -13.62 12.28
C LEU A 254 -25.73 -12.79 10.99
N SER A 255 -26.16 -13.33 9.85
CA SER A 255 -25.96 -12.68 8.54
C SER A 255 -26.72 -11.37 8.33
N SER A 256 -27.67 -11.05 9.21
CA SER A 256 -28.30 -9.72 9.30
C SER A 256 -27.41 -8.69 9.99
N GLU A 257 -26.44 -9.12 10.78
CA GLU A 257 -25.67 -8.27 11.67
C GLU A 257 -24.42 -7.72 10.98
N ALA A 258 -24.15 -6.44 11.19
CA ALA A 258 -22.84 -5.88 10.89
C ALA A 258 -21.79 -6.56 11.78
N ALA A 259 -20.72 -7.11 11.18
CA ALA A 259 -19.72 -7.81 11.95
C ALA A 259 -18.90 -6.86 12.85
N ASN A 260 -18.69 -5.63 12.37
CA ASN A 260 -18.08 -4.57 13.15
C ASN A 260 -19.02 -4.06 14.24
N GLY A 261 -18.47 -3.88 15.43
CA GLY A 261 -19.15 -3.28 16.56
C GLY A 261 -18.83 -3.98 17.88
N THR A 262 -19.53 -3.54 18.91
CA THR A 262 -19.42 -4.12 20.25
C THR A 262 -20.42 -5.26 20.37
N TRP A 263 -19.90 -6.47 20.52
CA TRP A 263 -20.67 -7.67 20.82
C TRP A 263 -20.65 -7.93 22.33
N THR A 264 -21.79 -8.27 22.90
CA THR A 264 -21.91 -8.51 24.35
C THR A 264 -22.40 -9.93 24.62
N LEU A 265 -21.66 -10.70 25.41
CA LEU A 265 -22.17 -11.92 26.03
C LEU A 265 -22.83 -11.52 27.36
N ARG A 266 -24.15 -11.66 27.43
CA ARG A 266 -24.94 -11.40 28.64
C ARG A 266 -25.26 -12.72 29.31
N VAL A 267 -24.84 -12.87 30.56
CA VAL A 267 -25.13 -14.04 31.38
C VAL A 267 -25.97 -13.61 32.55
N ARG A 268 -27.11 -14.27 32.72
CA ARG A 268 -27.99 -14.11 33.87
C ARG A 268 -28.06 -15.41 34.63
N ASP A 269 -27.71 -15.37 35.90
CA ASP A 269 -28.14 -16.39 36.84
C ASP A 269 -29.59 -16.10 37.26
N ALA A 270 -30.44 -17.11 37.16
CA ALA A 270 -31.87 -17.00 37.41
C ALA A 270 -32.36 -18.01 38.47
N ALA A 271 -31.47 -18.71 39.17
CA ALA A 271 -31.81 -19.43 40.39
C ALA A 271 -30.97 -18.93 41.56
N ARG A 272 -31.21 -19.50 42.74
CA ARG A 272 -30.54 -19.12 43.99
C ARG A 272 -29.37 -20.06 44.25
N ILE A 273 -28.44 -19.60 45.08
CA ILE A 273 -27.36 -20.36 45.76
C ILE A 273 -26.08 -20.47 44.92
N ASP A 274 -26.20 -20.84 43.66
CA ASP A 274 -25.05 -21.08 42.81
C ASP A 274 -24.41 -19.77 42.34
N VAL A 275 -23.09 -19.80 42.15
CA VAL A 275 -22.31 -18.66 41.65
C VAL A 275 -21.23 -19.16 40.71
N GLY A 276 -20.67 -18.28 39.91
CA GLY A 276 -19.58 -18.66 39.02
C GLY A 276 -18.94 -17.48 38.31
N TYR A 277 -18.37 -17.72 37.15
CA TYR A 277 -17.80 -16.67 36.30
C TYR A 277 -17.73 -17.11 34.84
N ILE A 278 -17.84 -16.13 33.94
CA ILE A 278 -17.46 -16.31 32.55
C ILE A 278 -15.94 -16.40 32.54
N ASN A 279 -15.38 -17.54 32.14
CA ASN A 279 -13.93 -17.69 32.05
C ASN A 279 -13.39 -17.12 30.73
N SER A 280 -14.02 -17.51 29.62
CA SER A 280 -13.70 -16.92 28.32
C SER A 280 -14.84 -17.10 27.32
N TRP A 281 -14.81 -16.28 26.26
CA TRP A 281 -15.62 -16.55 25.09
C TRP A 281 -14.97 -15.98 23.83
N THR A 282 -15.23 -16.63 22.71
CA THR A 282 -14.73 -16.28 21.38
C THR A 282 -15.88 -16.21 20.39
N LEU A 283 -15.95 -15.13 19.63
CA LEU A 283 -16.88 -14.95 18.52
C LEU A 283 -16.10 -15.00 17.20
N ILE A 284 -16.57 -15.79 16.25
CA ILE A 284 -16.06 -15.86 14.88
C ILE A 284 -17.24 -15.63 13.94
N LEU A 285 -17.15 -14.58 13.13
CA LEU A 285 -18.22 -14.08 12.24
C LEU A 285 -17.94 -14.38 10.77
#